data_AF-A0A418YA51-F1
#
_entry.id   AF-A0A418YA51-F1
#
_cell.length_a   1.000
_cell.length_b   1.000
_cell.length_c   1.000
_cell.angle_alpha   90.00
_cell.angle_beta   90.00
_cell.angle_gamma   90.00
#
_symmetry.space_group_name_H-M   'P 1'
#
loop_
_entity.id
_entity.type
_entity.pdbx_description
1 polymer ?
#
loop_
_entity_poly.entity_id
_entity_poly.type
_entity_poly.pdbx_seq_one_letter_code
_entity_poly.pdbx_strand_id
1 'polypeptide(L)'
;MKNRRVKAAWAKNAAGDVVHIDSVSNGLKCGCICVDCGGKMVARQNGNKAPHFAHHTHVDCSGESALHAAAKQIILNAAMTGQIITRPNTAESVQYIDHFDISHQRYLPPTPPATLSGAETEVRRGDVIVDVLCKTASTKFAVEIHFRHAKSECDVLKFKRMGLECFEIDISQVDWDISPEALEEFVLHTAARKWICFNKSHLQEQQTLQSLQEYVDGKNRDKFNSMFYWLRAMTESLDFQDITLPSLSYTTSSTDFMGKRERLKHTEEFKITGVKGAVSINEKEYTYCIPVEINSKTTVMLYLFPPETPFSSNDDRPSLVQYYSFEYDEVVTKRSHWVNVETWKKKLVKKAKCQLSRKLADREDYLTRFKSMSDEKKVHFLSKSLGVPVPSPMSLTGRYSHPWNTRDFVWKALVVECFLRKKKECSTDVIATDKWMLALLNAKDNELQAEKRSKSIYFWFKNTLAPLGIVTHQSRLSWHVNKQSAILFSEHGLKSIVCAVEP
;
A
#
# COMPACT_ATOMS: atom_id res chain seq x y z
N MET A 1 -15.45 -4.58 -59.69
CA MET A 1 -16.79 -5.19 -59.51
C MET A 1 -17.75 -4.11 -59.03
N LYS A 2 -18.87 -3.91 -59.73
CA LYS A 2 -19.84 -2.83 -59.45
C LYS A 2 -20.45 -3.01 -58.05
N ASN A 3 -20.32 -1.96 -57.24
CA ASN A 3 -20.98 -1.75 -55.95
C ASN A 3 -22.49 -2.04 -56.08
N ARG A 4 -22.97 -3.19 -55.58
CA ARG A 4 -24.40 -3.54 -55.61
C ARG A 4 -25.06 -2.97 -54.35
N ARG A 5 -25.50 -1.71 -54.46
CA ARG A 5 -26.24 -0.96 -53.44
C ARG A 5 -27.52 -1.70 -52.99
N VAL A 6 -27.70 -1.71 -51.66
CA VAL A 6 -28.90 -1.79 -50.79
C VAL A 6 -30.21 -2.26 -51.45
N LYS A 7 -30.82 -3.29 -50.86
CA LYS A 7 -32.20 -3.70 -51.14
C LYS A 7 -33.11 -3.15 -50.04
N ALA A 8 -33.82 -2.07 -50.32
CA ALA A 8 -34.77 -1.47 -49.39
C ALA A 8 -36.00 -2.39 -49.25
N ALA A 9 -36.26 -2.93 -48.06
CA ALA A 9 -37.44 -3.75 -47.78
C ALA A 9 -38.66 -2.93 -47.30
N TRP A 10 -38.48 -1.62 -47.09
CA TRP A 10 -39.51 -0.73 -46.54
C TRP A 10 -39.78 0.46 -47.46
N ALA A 11 -41.04 0.86 -47.59
CA ALA A 11 -41.48 2.01 -48.39
C ALA A 11 -42.77 2.64 -47.82
N LYS A 12 -43.11 3.86 -48.23
CA LYS A 12 -44.35 4.54 -47.81
C LYS A 12 -45.47 4.23 -48.78
N ASN A 13 -46.61 3.74 -48.29
CA ASN A 13 -47.80 3.45 -49.10
C ASN A 13 -48.58 4.74 -49.44
N ALA A 14 -49.70 4.60 -50.16
CA ALA A 14 -50.56 5.74 -50.54
C ALA A 14 -51.30 6.40 -49.35
N ALA A 15 -51.55 5.65 -48.26
CA ALA A 15 -52.14 6.17 -47.02
C ALA A 15 -51.13 6.95 -46.17
N GLY A 16 -49.83 6.78 -46.46
CA GLY A 16 -48.74 7.43 -45.76
C GLY A 16 -48.04 6.54 -44.73
N ASP A 17 -48.41 5.27 -44.60
CA ASP A 17 -47.78 4.34 -43.67
C ASP A 17 -46.52 3.72 -44.26
N VAL A 18 -45.53 3.45 -43.41
CA VAL A 18 -44.34 2.68 -43.79
C VAL A 18 -44.67 1.19 -43.74
N VAL A 19 -44.56 0.52 -44.90
CA VAL A 19 -44.95 -0.88 -45.09
C VAL A 19 -43.77 -1.73 -45.57
N HIS A 20 -43.79 -3.02 -45.21
CA HIS A 20 -42.79 -3.99 -45.63
C HIS A 20 -43.08 -4.49 -47.05
N ILE A 21 -42.05 -4.97 -47.76
CA ILE A 21 -42.17 -5.48 -49.12
C ILE A 21 -43.11 -6.68 -49.21
N ASP A 22 -43.26 -7.47 -48.15
CA ASP A 22 -44.14 -8.64 -48.15
C ASP A 22 -45.63 -8.29 -48.01
N SER A 23 -45.97 -7.09 -47.54
CA SER A 23 -47.35 -6.68 -47.29
C SER A 23 -47.99 -5.88 -48.43
N VAL A 24 -47.34 -5.81 -49.60
CA VAL A 24 -47.80 -4.99 -50.74
C VAL A 24 -48.01 -5.82 -52.01
N SER A 25 -48.74 -5.25 -52.97
CA SER A 25 -48.93 -5.86 -54.30
C SER A 25 -47.67 -5.74 -55.17
N ASN A 26 -47.28 -6.81 -55.85
CA ASN A 26 -46.08 -6.83 -56.71
C ASN A 26 -46.13 -5.79 -57.85
N GLY A 27 -44.95 -5.26 -58.21
CA GLY A 27 -44.77 -4.28 -59.28
C GLY A 27 -45.13 -2.85 -58.88
N LEU A 28 -45.46 -2.02 -59.88
CA LEU A 28 -45.92 -0.63 -59.66
C LEU A 28 -47.30 -0.54 -58.99
N LYS A 29 -48.03 -1.67 -58.93
CA LYS A 29 -49.34 -1.75 -58.27
C LYS A 29 -49.24 -1.55 -56.76
N CYS A 30 -48.04 -1.65 -56.15
CA CYS A 30 -47.87 -1.32 -54.74
C CYS A 30 -48.20 0.14 -54.42
N GLY A 31 -48.11 1.05 -55.39
CA GLY A 31 -48.35 2.48 -55.19
C GLY A 31 -47.39 3.14 -54.20
N CYS A 32 -46.29 2.48 -53.85
CA CYS A 32 -45.39 2.94 -52.81
C CYS A 32 -44.38 3.97 -53.32
N ILE A 33 -43.93 4.84 -52.42
CA ILE A 33 -42.87 5.82 -52.65
C ILE A 33 -41.71 5.62 -51.69
N CYS A 34 -40.51 6.06 -52.09
CA CYS A 34 -39.33 6.05 -51.25
C CYS A 34 -39.50 7.07 -50.11
N VAL A 35 -39.21 6.67 -48.87
CA VAL A 35 -39.26 7.59 -47.72
C VAL A 35 -38.13 8.64 -47.72
N ASP A 36 -37.05 8.39 -48.45
CA ASP A 36 -35.87 9.26 -48.51
C ASP A 36 -36.04 10.31 -49.63
N CYS A 37 -36.25 9.87 -50.87
CA CYS A 37 -36.34 10.79 -52.03
C CYS A 37 -37.76 11.10 -52.53
N GLY A 38 -38.80 10.45 -51.99
CA GLY A 38 -40.18 10.57 -52.47
C GLY A 38 -40.45 9.93 -53.85
N GLY A 39 -39.44 9.32 -54.48
CA GLY A 39 -39.55 8.70 -55.81
C GLY A 39 -40.45 7.45 -55.81
N LYS A 40 -41.13 7.19 -56.93
CA LYS A 40 -41.99 6.01 -57.09
C LYS A 40 -41.17 4.71 -57.00
N MET A 41 -41.67 3.75 -56.23
CA MET A 41 -41.03 2.45 -56.03
C MET A 41 -41.78 1.35 -56.79
N VAL A 42 -41.04 0.31 -57.17
CA VAL A 42 -41.54 -0.92 -57.76
C VAL A 42 -41.29 -2.04 -56.76
N ALA A 43 -42.34 -2.68 -56.26
CA ALA A 43 -42.22 -3.87 -55.44
C ALA A 43 -41.71 -5.04 -56.31
N ARG A 44 -40.60 -5.67 -55.94
CA ARG A 44 -40.05 -6.84 -56.62
C ARG A 44 -40.04 -8.01 -55.65
N GLN A 45 -41.17 -8.71 -55.58
CA GLN A 45 -41.36 -9.88 -54.71
C GLN A 45 -41.04 -11.19 -55.44
N ASN A 46 -41.19 -11.20 -56.78
CA ASN A 46 -41.01 -12.40 -57.59
C ASN A 46 -39.67 -12.37 -58.34
N GLY A 47 -38.76 -13.32 -58.04
CA GLY A 47 -37.51 -13.54 -58.77
C GLY A 47 -36.37 -14.15 -57.94
N ASN A 48 -35.21 -14.38 -58.55
CA ASN A 48 -34.03 -15.02 -57.93
C ASN A 48 -33.31 -14.16 -56.85
N LYS A 49 -33.93 -13.08 -56.38
CA LYS A 49 -33.36 -12.15 -55.40
C LYS A 49 -34.36 -11.98 -54.27
N ALA A 50 -33.85 -11.81 -53.03
CA ALA A 50 -34.68 -11.41 -51.89
C ALA A 50 -35.66 -10.27 -52.25
N PRO A 51 -36.94 -10.34 -51.81
CA PRO A 51 -37.93 -9.30 -52.04
C PRO A 51 -37.39 -7.92 -51.69
N HIS A 52 -37.59 -6.94 -52.57
CA HIS A 52 -37.15 -5.56 -52.33
C HIS A 52 -37.96 -4.54 -53.12
N PHE A 53 -37.95 -3.30 -52.64
CA PHE A 53 -38.35 -2.14 -53.41
C PHE A 53 -37.19 -1.62 -54.26
N ALA A 54 -37.47 -1.32 -55.53
CA ALA A 54 -36.54 -0.67 -56.45
C ALA A 54 -37.15 0.64 -56.95
N HIS A 55 -36.34 1.69 -57.10
CA HIS A 55 -36.82 2.93 -57.72
C HIS A 55 -37.27 2.66 -59.16
N HIS A 56 -38.43 3.22 -59.54
CA HIS A 56 -38.95 3.10 -60.90
C HIS A 56 -38.04 3.81 -61.91
N THR A 57 -37.48 4.94 -61.52
CA THR A 57 -36.49 5.72 -62.26
C THR A 57 -35.16 5.72 -61.53
N HIS A 58 -34.04 5.93 -62.23
CA HIS A 58 -32.74 6.01 -61.58
C HIS A 58 -32.66 7.27 -60.73
N VAL A 59 -32.58 7.12 -59.41
CA VAL A 59 -32.42 8.21 -58.44
C VAL A 59 -31.21 7.89 -57.58
N ASP A 60 -30.34 8.88 -57.34
CA ASP A 60 -29.24 8.73 -56.37
C ASP A 60 -29.81 8.92 -54.96
N CYS A 61 -30.24 7.81 -54.37
CA CYS A 61 -30.95 7.76 -53.10
C CYS A 61 -30.20 6.82 -52.16
N SER A 62 -29.98 7.26 -50.92
CA SER A 62 -29.25 6.49 -49.92
C SER A 62 -30.09 5.32 -49.39
N GLY A 63 -31.42 5.54 -49.27
CA GLY A 63 -32.36 4.59 -48.71
C GLY A 63 -32.28 4.46 -47.19
N GLU A 64 -31.35 5.16 -46.53
CA GLU A 64 -31.06 5.07 -45.09
C GLU A 64 -32.25 5.47 -44.22
N SER A 65 -33.12 6.35 -44.73
CA SER A 65 -34.34 6.80 -44.06
C SER A 65 -35.42 5.71 -43.94
N ALA A 66 -35.31 4.55 -44.62
CA ALA A 66 -36.33 3.49 -44.64
C ALA A 66 -36.49 2.77 -43.29
N LEU A 67 -35.39 2.29 -42.70
CA LEU A 67 -35.41 1.66 -41.37
C LEU A 67 -35.70 2.67 -40.27
N HIS A 68 -35.18 3.90 -40.38
CA HIS A 68 -35.48 5.00 -39.47
C HIS A 68 -36.98 5.32 -39.43
N ALA A 69 -37.62 5.42 -40.60
CA ALA A 69 -39.05 5.64 -40.71
C ALA A 69 -39.88 4.43 -40.24
N ALA A 70 -39.43 3.21 -40.51
CA ALA A 70 -40.07 1.99 -40.02
C ALA A 70 -40.05 1.92 -38.48
N ALA A 71 -38.92 2.23 -37.85
CA ALA A 71 -38.79 2.28 -36.40
C ALA A 71 -39.70 3.35 -35.76
N LYS A 72 -39.81 4.54 -36.38
CA LYS A 72 -40.78 5.57 -35.97
C LYS A 72 -42.22 5.05 -36.04
N GLN A 73 -42.57 4.39 -37.14
CA GLN A 73 -43.92 3.84 -37.35
C GLN A 73 -44.26 2.75 -36.32
N ILE A 74 -43.30 1.90 -35.97
CA ILE A 74 -43.46 0.87 -34.92
C ILE A 74 -43.84 1.53 -33.59
N ILE A 75 -43.15 2.60 -33.18
CA ILE A 75 -43.45 3.29 -31.92
C ILE A 75 -44.85 3.94 -31.97
N LEU A 76 -45.26 4.50 -33.12
CA LEU A 76 -46.63 5.00 -33.31
C LEU A 76 -47.67 3.88 -33.15
N ASN A 77 -47.44 2.74 -33.79
CA ASN A 77 -48.35 1.58 -33.74
C ASN A 77 -48.45 0.99 -32.33
N ALA A 78 -47.32 0.89 -31.63
CA ALA A 78 -47.25 0.50 -30.23
C ALA A 78 -48.07 1.44 -29.34
N ALA A 79 -48.03 2.75 -29.60
CA ALA A 79 -48.82 3.72 -28.86
C ALA A 79 -50.32 3.63 -29.13
N MET A 80 -50.74 3.31 -30.36
CA MET A 80 -52.16 3.09 -30.70
C MET A 80 -52.74 1.83 -30.03
N THR A 81 -51.88 0.83 -29.81
CA THR A 81 -52.27 -0.48 -29.24
C THR A 81 -52.01 -0.58 -27.74
N GLY A 82 -51.48 0.46 -27.10
CA GLY A 82 -51.21 0.46 -25.67
C GLY A 82 -50.01 -0.40 -25.24
N GLN A 83 -49.08 -0.67 -26.15
CA GLN A 83 -47.91 -1.49 -25.87
C GLN A 83 -46.90 -0.79 -24.96
N ILE A 84 -46.01 -1.58 -24.38
CA ILE A 84 -44.91 -1.09 -23.55
C ILE A 84 -43.66 -0.82 -24.41
N ILE A 85 -42.89 0.19 -24.02
CA ILE A 85 -41.53 0.40 -24.51
C ILE A 85 -40.57 0.33 -23.33
N THR A 86 -39.52 -0.47 -23.45
CA THR A 86 -38.49 -0.52 -22.41
C THR A 86 -37.72 0.81 -22.40
N ARG A 87 -37.23 1.25 -21.23
CA ARG A 87 -36.45 2.50 -21.11
C ARG A 87 -35.00 2.16 -20.75
N PRO A 88 -34.00 3.01 -21.08
CA PRO A 88 -32.64 2.75 -20.64
C PRO A 88 -32.53 2.76 -19.11
N ASN A 89 -31.60 1.96 -18.59
CA ASN A 89 -31.18 2.08 -17.20
C ASN A 89 -30.38 3.38 -17.03
N THR A 90 -30.53 4.01 -15.88
CA THR A 90 -29.69 5.15 -15.52
C THR A 90 -28.33 4.64 -15.06
N ALA A 91 -27.24 5.30 -15.46
CA ALA A 91 -25.93 5.08 -14.88
C ALA A 91 -25.71 5.94 -13.62
N GLU A 92 -26.78 6.55 -13.10
CA GLU A 92 -26.72 7.42 -11.95
C GLU A 92 -26.61 6.61 -10.66
N SER A 93 -25.89 7.18 -9.70
CA SER A 93 -25.71 6.59 -8.38
C SER A 93 -25.67 7.66 -7.32
N VAL A 94 -26.01 7.27 -6.10
CA VAL A 94 -25.76 8.05 -4.90
C VAL A 94 -24.50 7.53 -4.22
N GLN A 95 -23.82 8.42 -3.48
CA GLN A 95 -22.66 8.09 -2.68
C GLN A 95 -22.90 8.46 -1.22
N TYR A 96 -22.31 7.70 -0.31
CA TYR A 96 -22.33 7.98 1.12
C TYR A 96 -21.03 7.48 1.75
N ILE A 97 -20.42 8.30 2.60
CA ILE A 97 -19.13 8.00 3.22
C ILE A 97 -19.39 7.46 4.63
N ASP A 98 -18.70 6.39 5.01
CA ASP A 98 -18.81 5.83 6.35
C ASP A 98 -17.91 6.54 7.38
N HIS A 99 -17.95 6.14 8.65
CA HIS A 99 -17.18 6.82 9.70
C HIS A 99 -15.65 6.57 9.63
N PHE A 100 -15.19 5.85 8.61
CA PHE A 100 -13.79 5.52 8.35
C PHE A 100 -13.33 6.03 6.99
N ASP A 101 -14.01 7.05 6.45
CA ASP A 101 -13.74 7.68 5.15
C ASP A 101 -13.82 6.73 3.95
N ILE A 102 -14.54 5.60 4.08
CA ILE A 102 -14.79 4.69 2.95
C ILE A 102 -16.04 5.15 2.20
N SER A 103 -15.89 5.39 0.90
CA SER A 103 -17.00 5.77 0.02
C SER A 103 -17.78 4.54 -0.43
N HIS A 104 -19.09 4.55 -0.17
CA HIS A 104 -20.04 3.54 -0.63
C HIS A 104 -20.92 4.13 -1.73
N GLN A 105 -21.22 3.33 -2.75
CA GLN A 105 -22.01 3.76 -3.91
C GLN A 105 -23.18 2.81 -4.15
N ARG A 106 -24.34 3.36 -4.51
CA ARG A 106 -25.50 2.58 -4.95
C ARG A 106 -26.11 3.20 -6.20
N TYR A 107 -26.25 2.40 -7.24
CA TYR A 107 -26.93 2.80 -8.47
C TYR A 107 -28.43 2.98 -8.22
N LEU A 108 -29.03 3.95 -8.90
CA LEU A 108 -30.48 4.08 -8.91
C LEU A 108 -31.11 2.82 -9.52
N PRO A 109 -32.33 2.46 -9.10
CA PRO A 109 -33.03 1.31 -9.65
C PRO A 109 -33.26 1.46 -11.17
N PRO A 110 -33.37 0.34 -11.91
CA PRO A 110 -33.75 0.34 -13.31
C PRO A 110 -34.99 1.17 -13.60
N THR A 111 -34.98 1.88 -14.72
CA THR A 111 -36.14 2.66 -15.14
C THR A 111 -37.25 1.71 -15.62
N PRO A 112 -38.46 1.71 -15.04
CA PRO A 112 -39.50 0.77 -15.44
C PRO A 112 -39.93 1.00 -16.89
N PRO A 113 -40.35 -0.02 -17.66
CA PRO A 113 -40.93 0.16 -18.98
C PRO A 113 -42.10 1.15 -18.95
N ALA A 114 -42.34 1.84 -20.07
CA ALA A 114 -43.41 2.81 -20.19
C ALA A 114 -44.54 2.26 -21.08
N THR A 115 -45.77 2.27 -20.58
CA THR A 115 -46.96 2.00 -21.41
C THR A 115 -47.29 3.23 -22.24
N LEU A 116 -47.32 3.08 -23.55
CA LEU A 116 -47.59 4.17 -24.48
C LEU A 116 -49.11 4.40 -24.60
N SER A 117 -49.54 5.66 -24.52
CA SER A 117 -50.94 6.07 -24.72
C SER A 117 -51.13 6.97 -25.94
N GLY A 118 -50.03 7.39 -26.56
CA GLY A 118 -50.01 8.16 -27.79
C GLY A 118 -48.57 8.48 -28.21
N ALA A 119 -48.36 8.71 -29.50
CA ALA A 119 -47.07 9.14 -30.02
C ALA A 119 -47.27 10.03 -31.26
N GLU A 120 -46.33 10.95 -31.48
CA GLU A 120 -46.32 11.88 -32.62
C GLU A 120 -44.90 11.90 -33.21
N THR A 121 -44.74 11.86 -34.53
CA THR A 121 -43.43 11.90 -35.19
C THR A 121 -43.05 13.31 -35.62
N GLU A 122 -41.74 13.58 -35.72
CA GLU A 122 -41.17 14.83 -36.25
C GLU A 122 -41.70 16.10 -35.55
N VAL A 123 -41.89 16.01 -34.24
CA VAL A 123 -42.51 17.09 -33.47
C VAL A 123 -41.49 18.18 -33.19
N ARG A 124 -41.79 19.41 -33.62
CA ARG A 124 -40.99 20.58 -33.26
C ARG A 124 -41.27 21.01 -31.81
N ARG A 125 -40.22 20.99 -30.99
CA ARG A 125 -40.21 21.44 -29.60
C ARG A 125 -39.11 22.49 -29.46
N GLY A 126 -39.49 23.77 -29.53
CA GLY A 126 -38.53 24.87 -29.57
C GLY A 126 -37.58 24.76 -30.76
N ASP A 127 -36.27 24.69 -30.46
CA ASP A 127 -35.18 24.58 -31.44
C ASP A 127 -34.79 23.13 -31.79
N VAL A 128 -35.55 22.15 -31.31
CA VAL A 128 -35.31 20.71 -31.55
C VAL A 128 -36.51 20.11 -32.28
N ILE A 129 -36.23 19.27 -33.28
CA ILE A 129 -37.22 18.37 -33.88
C ILE A 129 -36.92 16.99 -33.34
N VAL A 130 -37.87 16.40 -32.64
CA VAL A 130 -37.73 15.06 -32.06
C VAL A 130 -38.27 14.01 -33.03
N ASP A 131 -37.59 12.87 -33.12
CA ASP A 131 -38.00 11.78 -34.02
C ASP A 131 -39.38 11.23 -33.66
N VAL A 132 -39.58 10.88 -32.38
CA VAL A 132 -40.89 10.49 -31.84
C VAL A 132 -41.08 11.12 -30.46
N LEU A 133 -42.22 11.78 -30.26
CA LEU A 133 -42.67 12.24 -28.94
C LEU A 133 -43.73 11.28 -28.41
N CYS A 134 -43.36 10.48 -27.43
CA CYS A 134 -44.23 9.53 -26.76
C CYS A 134 -45.00 10.18 -25.61
N LYS A 135 -46.22 9.70 -25.38
CA LYS A 135 -47.08 10.05 -24.25
C LYS A 135 -47.38 8.79 -23.45
N THR A 136 -47.38 8.93 -22.13
CA THR A 136 -47.91 7.95 -21.19
C THR A 136 -49.11 8.57 -20.48
N ALA A 137 -49.71 7.84 -19.53
CA ALA A 137 -50.79 8.37 -18.70
C ALA A 137 -50.39 9.61 -17.89
N SER A 138 -49.11 9.76 -17.53
CA SER A 138 -48.63 10.78 -16.59
C SER A 138 -47.58 11.75 -17.16
N THR A 139 -46.90 11.39 -18.26
CA THR A 139 -45.75 12.16 -18.74
C THR A 139 -45.55 12.02 -20.26
N LYS A 140 -44.64 12.83 -20.82
CA LYS A 140 -44.19 12.76 -22.21
C LYS A 140 -42.66 12.61 -22.23
N PHE A 141 -42.15 11.81 -23.15
CA PHE A 141 -40.72 11.64 -23.37
C PHE A 141 -40.45 11.53 -24.87
N ALA A 142 -39.26 11.95 -25.29
CA ALA A 142 -38.80 11.83 -26.66
C ALA A 142 -37.99 10.55 -26.86
N VAL A 143 -38.08 9.99 -28.06
CA VAL A 143 -37.27 8.88 -28.53
C VAL A 143 -36.59 9.33 -29.81
N GLU A 144 -35.26 9.26 -29.82
CA GLU A 144 -34.43 9.50 -31.00
C GLU A 144 -34.00 8.15 -31.59
N ILE A 145 -34.03 8.01 -32.91
CA ILE A 145 -33.62 6.79 -33.59
C ILE A 145 -32.25 7.03 -34.23
N HIS A 146 -31.24 6.30 -33.80
CA HIS A 146 -29.88 6.36 -34.34
C HIS A 146 -29.64 5.24 -35.36
N PHE A 147 -29.15 5.61 -36.55
CA PHE A 147 -28.74 4.65 -37.57
C PHE A 147 -27.29 4.85 -38.03
N ARG A 148 -26.88 6.08 -38.35
CA ARG A 148 -25.49 6.39 -38.77
C ARG A 148 -24.93 7.68 -38.20
N HIS A 149 -25.77 8.68 -37.97
CA HIS A 149 -25.37 9.96 -37.39
C HIS A 149 -25.81 10.02 -35.93
N ALA A 150 -24.84 10.11 -35.01
CA ALA A 150 -25.12 10.34 -33.61
C ALA A 150 -25.51 11.81 -33.40
N LYS A 151 -26.37 12.08 -32.42
CA LYS A 151 -26.71 13.46 -32.04
C LYS A 151 -25.48 14.19 -31.50
N SER A 152 -25.39 15.49 -31.80
CA SER A 152 -24.29 16.33 -31.35
C SER A 152 -24.46 16.74 -29.88
N GLU A 153 -23.38 17.13 -29.20
CA GLU A 153 -23.44 17.68 -27.83
C GLU A 153 -24.35 18.92 -27.73
N CYS A 154 -24.48 19.69 -28.81
CA CYS A 154 -25.39 20.83 -28.89
C CYS A 154 -26.87 20.43 -28.77
N ASP A 155 -27.24 19.24 -29.23
CA ASP A 155 -28.61 18.74 -29.15
C ASP A 155 -28.95 18.26 -27.74
N VAL A 156 -28.00 17.61 -27.06
CA VAL A 156 -28.12 17.19 -25.65
C VAL A 156 -28.46 18.36 -24.73
N LEU A 157 -27.77 19.50 -24.89
CA LEU A 157 -28.01 20.70 -24.09
C LEU A 157 -29.39 21.32 -24.32
N LYS A 158 -29.94 21.21 -25.54
CA LYS A 158 -31.29 21.70 -25.85
C LYS A 158 -32.36 20.88 -25.12
N PHE A 159 -32.24 19.54 -25.12
CA PHE A 159 -33.16 18.68 -24.36
C PHE A 159 -33.16 18.99 -22.86
N LYS A 160 -31.97 19.17 -22.27
CA LYS A 160 -31.83 19.53 -20.84
C LYS A 160 -32.51 20.85 -20.48
N ARG A 161 -32.31 21.90 -21.28
CA ARG A 161 -32.95 23.22 -21.03
C ARG A 161 -34.47 23.17 -21.07
N MET A 162 -35.04 22.23 -21.83
CA MET A 162 -36.48 22.08 -21.98
C MET A 162 -37.10 21.17 -20.93
N GLY A 163 -36.29 20.48 -20.10
CA GLY A 163 -36.78 19.48 -19.16
C GLY A 163 -37.52 18.32 -19.83
N LEU A 164 -37.21 18.00 -21.09
CA LEU A 164 -37.83 16.90 -21.82
C LEU A 164 -36.93 15.66 -21.73
N GLU A 165 -37.42 14.60 -21.09
CA GLU A 165 -36.74 13.31 -21.09
C GLU A 165 -36.59 12.79 -22.52
N CYS A 166 -35.39 12.32 -22.86
CA CYS A 166 -35.08 11.84 -24.19
C CYS A 166 -34.09 10.68 -24.10
N PHE A 167 -34.40 9.57 -24.77
CA PHE A 167 -33.43 8.51 -24.98
C PHE A 167 -33.28 8.15 -26.45
N GLU A 168 -32.10 7.67 -26.79
CA GLU A 168 -31.75 7.19 -28.12
C GLU A 168 -31.93 5.68 -28.18
N ILE A 169 -32.46 5.19 -29.30
CA ILE A 169 -32.49 3.77 -29.67
C ILE A 169 -31.58 3.59 -30.88
N ASP A 170 -30.59 2.72 -30.73
CA ASP A 170 -29.61 2.42 -31.76
C ASP A 170 -30.09 1.24 -32.62
N ILE A 171 -30.38 1.53 -33.90
CA ILE A 171 -30.76 0.56 -34.92
C ILE A 171 -29.67 0.39 -35.99
N SER A 172 -28.46 0.91 -35.77
CA SER A 172 -27.34 0.89 -36.74
C SER A 172 -26.91 -0.52 -37.16
N GLN A 173 -27.14 -1.51 -36.29
CA GLN A 173 -26.75 -2.91 -36.49
C GLN A 173 -27.85 -3.78 -37.12
N VAL A 174 -28.99 -3.19 -37.50
CA VAL A 174 -30.13 -3.93 -38.03
C VAL A 174 -29.93 -4.27 -39.51
N ASP A 175 -30.20 -5.54 -39.86
CA ASP A 175 -30.24 -5.99 -41.25
C ASP A 175 -31.42 -5.37 -42.02
N TRP A 176 -31.19 -5.03 -43.28
CA TRP A 176 -32.16 -4.30 -44.12
C TRP A 176 -33.42 -5.09 -44.48
N ASP A 177 -33.37 -6.42 -44.38
CA ASP A 177 -34.44 -7.38 -44.68
C ASP A 177 -35.03 -8.02 -43.42
N ILE A 178 -34.80 -7.43 -42.24
CA ILE A 178 -35.43 -7.84 -40.98
C ILE A 178 -36.96 -7.89 -41.12
N SER A 179 -37.58 -8.94 -40.54
CA SER A 179 -39.04 -9.07 -40.56
C SER A 179 -39.70 -7.97 -39.71
N PRO A 180 -40.96 -7.61 -40.00
CA PRO A 180 -41.68 -6.61 -39.21
C PRO A 180 -41.75 -6.92 -37.72
N GLU A 181 -42.00 -8.17 -37.35
CA GLU A 181 -42.15 -8.63 -35.96
C GLU A 181 -40.80 -8.58 -35.22
N ALA A 182 -39.72 -8.99 -35.90
CA ALA A 182 -38.38 -8.93 -35.33
C ALA A 182 -37.91 -7.48 -35.15
N LEU A 183 -38.24 -6.59 -36.10
CA LEU A 183 -37.95 -5.16 -35.98
C LEU A 183 -38.77 -4.50 -34.86
N GLU A 184 -40.03 -4.90 -34.68
CA GLU A 184 -40.89 -4.42 -33.60
C GLU A 184 -40.32 -4.78 -32.22
N GLU A 185 -40.02 -6.05 -31.98
CA GLU A 185 -39.38 -6.52 -30.73
C GLU A 185 -38.04 -5.80 -30.50
N PHE A 186 -37.25 -5.62 -31.57
CA PHE A 186 -35.97 -4.93 -31.49
C PHE A 186 -36.13 -3.47 -31.07
N VAL A 187 -36.97 -2.71 -31.76
CA VAL A 187 -37.19 -1.28 -31.50
C VAL A 187 -37.83 -1.07 -30.12
N LEU A 188 -38.79 -1.88 -29.71
CA LEU A 188 -39.50 -1.66 -28.45
C LEU A 188 -38.68 -2.13 -27.23
N HIS A 189 -37.90 -3.20 -27.34
CA HIS A 189 -37.36 -3.88 -26.17
C HIS A 189 -35.85 -4.12 -26.17
N THR A 190 -35.27 -4.66 -27.24
CA THR A 190 -33.93 -5.27 -27.18
C THR A 190 -32.80 -4.41 -27.77
N ALA A 191 -33.12 -3.40 -28.58
CA ALA A 191 -32.13 -2.48 -29.15
C ALA A 191 -31.35 -1.72 -28.07
N ALA A 192 -30.05 -1.53 -28.31
CA ALA A 192 -29.20 -0.73 -27.45
C ALA A 192 -29.77 0.69 -27.30
N ARG A 193 -29.83 1.17 -26.06
CA ARG A 193 -30.53 2.41 -25.73
C ARG A 193 -29.83 3.15 -24.61
N LYS A 194 -29.79 4.47 -24.72
CA LYS A 194 -29.12 5.35 -23.75
C LYS A 194 -29.88 6.64 -23.55
N TRP A 195 -29.84 7.17 -22.33
CA TRP A 195 -30.40 8.50 -22.05
C TRP A 195 -29.58 9.59 -22.74
N ILE A 196 -30.25 10.43 -23.52
CA ILE A 196 -29.73 11.73 -23.98
C ILE A 196 -29.96 12.76 -22.87
N CYS A 197 -31.18 12.76 -22.32
CA CYS A 197 -31.57 13.58 -21.19
C CYS A 197 -32.49 12.76 -20.28
N PHE A 198 -32.12 12.62 -19.01
CA PHE A 198 -32.91 11.93 -18.00
C PHE A 198 -33.25 12.92 -16.91
N ASN A 199 -34.53 13.04 -16.56
CA ASN A 199 -34.96 13.88 -15.45
C ASN A 199 -35.02 12.99 -14.22
N LYS A 200 -33.95 13.05 -13.41
CA LYS A 200 -33.86 12.31 -12.16
C LYS A 200 -35.07 12.61 -11.27
N SER A 201 -35.77 11.56 -10.86
CA SER A 201 -36.80 11.68 -9.83
C SER A 201 -36.12 11.93 -8.48
N HIS A 202 -36.34 13.12 -7.92
CA HIS A 202 -35.85 13.49 -6.58
C HIS A 202 -36.27 12.47 -5.50
N LEU A 203 -37.46 11.87 -5.65
CA LEU A 203 -37.97 10.83 -4.74
C LEU A 203 -37.14 9.54 -4.83
N GLN A 204 -36.79 9.09 -6.03
CA GLN A 204 -35.99 7.87 -6.22
C GLN A 204 -34.57 8.06 -5.69
N GLU A 205 -33.99 9.23 -5.89
CA GLU A 205 -32.69 9.58 -5.33
C GLU A 205 -32.72 9.52 -3.80
N GLN A 206 -33.70 10.18 -3.18
CA GLN A 206 -33.85 10.20 -1.72
C GLN A 206 -34.04 8.79 -1.14
N GLN A 207 -34.89 7.96 -1.77
CA GLN A 207 -35.08 6.58 -1.35
C GLN A 207 -33.80 5.74 -1.50
N THR A 208 -33.07 5.90 -2.61
CA THR A 208 -31.82 5.18 -2.83
C THR A 208 -30.76 5.63 -1.82
N LEU A 209 -30.66 6.94 -1.56
CA LEU A 209 -29.74 7.50 -0.55
C LEU A 209 -30.09 7.00 0.85
N GLN A 210 -31.35 7.03 1.25
CA GLN A 210 -31.80 6.52 2.55
C GLN A 210 -31.44 5.03 2.70
N SER A 211 -31.71 4.21 1.69
CA SER A 211 -31.34 2.79 1.73
C SER A 211 -29.82 2.57 1.82
N LEU A 212 -29.02 3.46 1.22
CA LEU A 212 -27.57 3.42 1.28
C LEU A 212 -27.08 3.83 2.67
N GLN A 213 -27.67 4.86 3.26
CA GLN A 213 -27.40 5.28 4.65
C GLN A 213 -27.67 4.15 5.64
N GLU A 214 -28.83 3.50 5.56
CA GLU A 214 -29.17 2.37 6.43
C GLU A 214 -28.17 1.20 6.32
N TYR A 215 -27.69 0.92 5.10
CA TYR A 215 -26.65 -0.07 4.85
C TYR A 215 -25.31 0.33 5.47
N VAL A 216 -24.88 1.58 5.25
CA VAL A 216 -23.61 2.09 5.80
C VAL A 216 -23.67 2.16 7.33
N ASP A 217 -24.81 2.53 7.90
CA ASP A 217 -25.03 2.49 9.35
C ASP A 217 -24.93 1.07 9.90
N GLY A 218 -25.40 0.07 9.14
CA GLY A 218 -25.16 -1.35 9.43
C GLY A 218 -23.67 -1.66 9.51
N LYS A 219 -22.91 -1.28 8.49
CA LYS A 219 -21.45 -1.47 8.45
C LYS A 219 -20.71 -0.74 9.58
N ASN A 220 -21.14 0.46 9.91
CA ASN A 220 -20.61 1.24 11.03
C ASN A 220 -20.85 0.55 12.37
N ARG A 221 -22.01 -0.09 12.57
CA ARG A 221 -22.31 -0.91 13.76
C ARG A 221 -21.47 -2.18 13.80
N ASP A 222 -21.31 -2.87 12.69
CA ASP A 222 -20.49 -4.09 12.61
C ASP A 222 -19.03 -3.78 12.98
N LYS A 223 -18.45 -2.72 12.42
CA LYS A 223 -17.11 -2.23 12.76
C LYS A 223 -16.98 -1.87 14.24
N PHE A 224 -17.96 -1.15 14.79
CA PHE A 224 -17.98 -0.83 16.22
C PHE A 224 -17.94 -2.09 17.09
N ASN A 225 -18.75 -3.09 16.75
CA ASN A 225 -18.79 -4.37 17.46
C ASN A 225 -17.46 -5.13 17.33
N SER A 226 -16.88 -5.22 16.13
CA SER A 226 -15.56 -5.82 15.92
C SER A 226 -14.49 -5.17 16.80
N MET A 227 -14.47 -3.84 16.87
CA MET A 227 -13.55 -3.12 17.76
C MET A 227 -13.83 -3.40 19.24
N PHE A 228 -15.08 -3.39 19.65
CA PHE A 228 -15.46 -3.70 21.03
C PHE A 228 -14.98 -5.10 21.45
N TYR A 229 -15.20 -6.12 20.62
CA TYR A 229 -14.75 -7.48 20.89
C TYR A 229 -13.23 -7.60 20.91
N TRP A 230 -12.54 -6.98 19.95
CA TRP A 230 -11.08 -6.98 19.90
C TRP A 230 -10.48 -6.32 21.15
N LEU A 231 -11.00 -5.15 21.55
CA LEU A 231 -10.60 -4.45 22.78
C LEU A 231 -10.79 -5.30 24.03
N ARG A 232 -11.95 -5.92 24.15
CA ARG A 232 -12.28 -6.77 25.28
C ARG A 232 -11.35 -7.96 25.36
N ALA A 233 -11.13 -8.67 24.25
CA ALA A 233 -10.22 -9.81 24.19
C ALA A 233 -8.78 -9.40 24.57
N MET A 234 -8.26 -8.31 23.99
CA MET A 234 -6.93 -7.76 24.27
C MET A 234 -6.76 -7.39 25.76
N THR A 235 -7.76 -6.73 26.37
CA THR A 235 -7.67 -6.26 27.75
C THR A 235 -7.89 -7.36 28.79
N GLU A 236 -8.78 -8.33 28.53
CA GLU A 236 -9.02 -9.48 29.44
C GLU A 236 -7.86 -10.48 29.43
N SER A 237 -7.26 -10.74 28.25
CA SER A 237 -6.11 -11.65 28.10
C SER A 237 -4.77 -11.00 28.48
N LEU A 238 -4.72 -9.67 28.57
CA LEU A 238 -3.50 -8.87 28.65
C LEU A 238 -2.52 -9.14 27.49
N ASP A 239 -3.04 -9.55 26.33
CA ASP A 239 -2.26 -9.79 25.13
C ASP A 239 -2.31 -8.57 24.21
N PHE A 240 -1.22 -7.78 24.20
CA PHE A 240 -1.09 -6.56 23.41
C PHE A 240 -0.12 -6.72 22.24
N GLN A 241 0.04 -7.93 21.70
CA GLN A 241 0.98 -8.20 20.59
C GLN A 241 0.74 -7.34 19.34
N ASP A 242 -0.53 -7.01 19.07
CA ASP A 242 -0.91 -6.17 17.93
C ASP A 242 -0.61 -4.68 18.15
N ILE A 243 -0.36 -4.25 19.40
CA ILE A 243 -0.02 -2.87 19.72
C ILE A 243 1.49 -2.68 19.57
N THR A 244 1.89 -1.83 18.62
CA THR A 244 3.30 -1.50 18.46
C THR A 244 3.72 -0.47 19.52
N LEU A 245 4.74 -0.81 20.32
CA LEU A 245 5.32 0.06 21.35
C LEU A 245 6.67 0.62 20.88
N PRO A 246 6.76 1.90 20.47
CA PRO A 246 8.02 2.46 19.98
C PRO A 246 9.08 2.52 21.10
N SER A 247 10.28 2.02 20.86
CA SER A 247 11.36 2.13 21.84
C SER A 247 11.93 3.55 21.91
N LEU A 248 12.46 3.94 23.07
CA LEU A 248 13.17 5.21 23.23
C LEU A 248 14.67 4.94 23.32
N SER A 249 15.46 5.59 22.46
CA SER A 249 16.93 5.43 22.50
C SER A 249 17.66 6.76 22.49
N TYR A 250 18.82 6.78 23.15
CA TYR A 250 19.72 7.93 23.17
C TYR A 250 21.17 7.47 23.01
N THR A 251 21.89 8.17 22.15
CA THR A 251 23.31 7.89 21.90
C THR A 251 24.15 9.03 22.45
N THR A 252 25.13 8.71 23.29
CA THR A 252 26.10 9.65 23.83
C THR A 252 27.50 9.26 23.41
N SER A 253 28.39 10.25 23.30
CA SER A 253 29.81 10.02 23.06
C SER A 253 30.66 10.88 23.97
N SER A 254 31.82 10.36 24.35
CA SER A 254 32.86 11.07 25.08
C SER A 254 34.20 10.54 24.64
N THR A 255 35.24 11.33 24.85
CA THR A 255 36.62 10.91 24.63
C THR A 255 37.14 10.27 25.92
N ASP A 256 37.82 9.14 25.81
CA ASP A 256 38.52 8.54 26.95
C ASP A 256 39.79 9.33 27.29
N PHE A 257 40.45 8.99 28.40
CA PHE A 257 41.69 9.63 28.84
C PHE A 257 42.86 9.45 27.85
N MET A 258 42.71 8.62 26.81
CA MET A 258 43.71 8.40 25.76
C MET A 258 43.40 9.12 24.44
N GLY A 259 42.33 9.91 24.38
CA GLY A 259 41.93 10.60 23.16
C GLY A 259 41.06 9.76 22.22
N LYS A 260 40.67 8.54 22.59
CA LYS A 260 39.79 7.69 21.76
C LYS A 260 38.34 8.02 22.03
N ARG A 261 37.59 8.27 20.95
CA ARG A 261 36.14 8.53 21.04
C ARG A 261 35.38 7.23 21.33
N GLU A 262 34.71 7.20 22.46
CA GLU A 262 33.80 6.12 22.87
C GLU A 262 32.35 6.57 22.67
N ARG A 263 31.53 5.68 22.11
CA ARG A 263 30.10 5.91 21.85
C ARG A 263 29.28 4.82 22.51
N LEU A 264 28.18 5.21 23.14
CA LEU A 264 27.25 4.30 23.80
C LEU A 264 25.82 4.70 23.42
N LYS A 265 25.04 3.71 22.96
CA LYS A 265 23.59 3.82 22.76
C LYS A 265 22.91 3.09 23.90
N HIS A 266 21.98 3.76 24.57
CA HIS A 266 21.08 3.15 25.54
C HIS A 266 19.66 3.19 24.98
N THR A 267 18.96 2.06 25.01
CA THR A 267 17.58 1.89 24.54
C THR A 267 16.71 1.40 25.69
N GLU A 268 15.54 2.00 25.86
CA GLU A 268 14.48 1.51 26.75
C GLU A 268 13.38 0.89 25.90
N GLU A 269 13.12 -0.39 26.17
CA GLU A 269 12.02 -1.15 25.59
C GLU A 269 10.80 -1.09 26.52
N PHE A 270 9.61 -1.14 25.93
CA PHE A 270 8.35 -1.06 26.66
C PHE A 270 7.52 -2.31 26.45
N LYS A 271 6.83 -2.71 27.51
CA LYS A 271 5.83 -3.77 27.50
C LYS A 271 4.63 -3.30 28.31
N ILE A 272 3.43 -3.52 27.77
CA ILE A 272 2.20 -3.37 28.55
C ILE A 272 2.10 -4.58 29.48
N THR A 273 1.96 -4.32 30.78
CA THR A 273 1.95 -5.35 31.83
C THR A 273 0.62 -5.45 32.57
N GLY A 274 -0.32 -4.54 32.31
CA GLY A 274 -1.62 -4.55 32.96
C GLY A 274 -2.55 -3.44 32.48
N VAL A 275 -3.82 -3.53 32.86
CA VAL A 275 -4.85 -2.51 32.66
C VAL A 275 -5.30 -2.03 34.05
N LYS A 276 -5.37 -0.71 34.27
CA LYS A 276 -5.56 -0.09 35.60
C LYS A 276 -6.88 0.66 35.77
N GLY A 277 -7.84 0.48 34.87
CA GLY A 277 -9.12 1.16 34.92
C GLY A 277 -10.01 0.78 33.75
N ALA A 278 -11.19 1.40 33.69
CA ALA A 278 -12.16 1.16 32.63
C ALA A 278 -11.72 1.76 31.30
N VAL A 279 -12.12 1.11 30.20
CA VAL A 279 -12.00 1.65 28.85
C VAL A 279 -13.02 2.77 28.68
N SER A 280 -12.55 3.95 28.28
CA SER A 280 -13.43 5.07 27.89
C SER A 280 -13.63 5.04 26.38
N ILE A 281 -14.88 5.20 25.93
CA ILE A 281 -15.29 5.06 24.53
C ILE A 281 -16.01 6.33 24.09
N ASN A 282 -15.59 6.93 22.97
CA ASN A 282 -16.37 7.93 22.25
C ASN A 282 -16.97 7.28 21.00
N GLU A 283 -18.24 6.89 21.08
CA GLU A 283 -18.93 6.17 20.00
C GLU A 283 -19.08 7.00 18.72
N LYS A 284 -19.14 8.33 18.84
CA LYS A 284 -19.29 9.23 17.68
C LYS A 284 -18.01 9.36 16.88
N GLU A 285 -16.88 9.41 17.58
CA GLU A 285 -15.56 9.60 16.96
C GLU A 285 -14.80 8.27 16.78
N TYR A 286 -15.37 7.16 17.27
CA TYR A 286 -14.71 5.85 17.28
C TYR A 286 -13.34 5.90 17.95
N THR A 287 -13.23 6.66 19.04
CA THR A 287 -11.98 6.78 19.80
C THR A 287 -12.09 6.04 21.13
N TYR A 288 -10.98 5.42 21.53
CA TYR A 288 -10.91 4.59 22.73
C TYR A 288 -9.72 5.00 23.58
N CYS A 289 -9.90 4.99 24.89
CA CYS A 289 -8.87 5.38 25.84
C CYS A 289 -8.78 4.35 26.96
N ILE A 290 -7.58 3.81 27.17
CA ILE A 290 -7.34 2.69 28.09
C ILE A 290 -6.17 3.07 29.02
N PRO A 291 -6.38 3.13 30.35
CA PRO A 291 -5.27 3.27 31.28
C PRO A 291 -4.50 1.95 31.39
N VAL A 292 -3.28 1.92 30.84
CA VAL A 292 -2.41 0.74 30.81
C VAL A 292 -1.15 0.93 31.65
N GLU A 293 -0.66 -0.15 32.25
CA GLU A 293 0.59 -0.15 33.00
C GLU A 293 1.76 -0.58 32.10
N ILE A 294 2.84 0.20 32.10
CA ILE A 294 4.06 -0.08 31.34
C ILE A 294 5.15 -0.59 32.27
N ASN A 295 5.77 -1.72 31.89
CA ASN A 295 6.91 -2.35 32.57
C ASN A 295 6.69 -2.53 34.09
N SER A 296 5.46 -2.77 34.53
CA SER A 296 5.03 -2.90 35.93
C SER A 296 5.41 -1.69 36.82
N LYS A 297 5.47 -0.49 36.23
CA LYS A 297 6.03 0.70 36.91
C LYS A 297 5.21 1.96 36.75
N THR A 298 4.63 2.20 35.58
CA THR A 298 4.04 3.50 35.28
C THR A 298 2.76 3.31 34.49
N THR A 299 1.67 3.91 34.98
CA THR A 299 0.41 3.98 34.25
C THR A 299 0.48 5.09 33.21
N VAL A 300 0.10 4.76 31.98
CA VAL A 300 -0.01 5.66 30.83
C VAL A 300 -1.38 5.51 30.20
N MET A 301 -1.79 6.48 29.40
CA MET A 301 -3.00 6.34 28.59
C MET A 301 -2.64 5.76 27.22
N LEU A 302 -3.28 4.65 26.85
CA LEU A 302 -3.31 4.12 25.49
C LEU A 302 -4.54 4.69 24.80
N TYR A 303 -4.32 5.50 23.77
CA TYR A 303 -5.39 6.00 22.92
C TYR A 303 -5.41 5.25 21.59
N LEU A 304 -6.59 4.83 21.17
CA LEU A 304 -6.85 4.24 19.86
C LEU A 304 -7.67 5.20 19.02
N PHE A 305 -7.17 5.50 17.83
CA PHE A 305 -7.79 6.45 16.89
C PHE A 305 -8.00 5.84 15.52
N PRO A 306 -9.10 6.18 14.82
CA PRO A 306 -9.22 5.91 13.39
C PRO A 306 -8.13 6.66 12.60
N PRO A 307 -7.90 6.33 11.32
CA PRO A 307 -6.96 7.05 10.48
C PRO A 307 -7.31 8.54 10.39
N GLU A 308 -6.32 9.39 10.18
CA GLU A 308 -6.47 10.85 10.02
C GLU A 308 -7.15 11.62 11.18
N THR A 309 -7.52 10.96 12.28
CA THR A 309 -8.09 11.65 13.44
C THR A 309 -6.99 12.39 14.20
N PRO A 310 -7.11 13.71 14.40
CA PRO A 310 -6.08 14.47 15.11
C PRO A 310 -6.07 14.10 16.59
N PHE A 311 -4.88 13.77 17.10
CA PHE A 311 -4.70 13.61 18.54
C PHE A 311 -4.80 14.96 19.24
N SER A 312 -5.76 15.10 20.16
CA SER A 312 -5.78 16.19 21.13
C SER A 312 -6.06 15.63 22.52
N SER A 313 -5.29 16.06 23.51
CA SER A 313 -5.51 15.71 24.90
C SER A 313 -5.00 16.83 25.79
N ASN A 314 -5.78 17.17 26.82
CA ASN A 314 -5.37 18.09 27.88
C ASN A 314 -4.55 17.38 28.98
N ASP A 315 -4.22 16.09 28.77
CA ASP A 315 -3.50 15.27 29.73
C ASP A 315 -1.98 15.30 29.46
N ASP A 316 -1.23 15.86 30.40
CA ASP A 316 0.24 15.92 30.36
C ASP A 316 0.91 14.59 30.73
N ARG A 317 0.15 13.53 31.04
CA ARG A 317 0.72 12.21 31.31
C ARG A 317 1.31 11.61 30.04
N PRO A 318 2.44 10.88 30.15
CA PRO A 318 2.95 10.06 29.05
C PRO A 318 1.84 9.17 28.51
N SER A 319 1.67 9.17 27.19
CA SER A 319 0.59 8.43 26.54
C SER A 319 1.07 7.81 25.24
N LEU A 320 0.51 6.65 24.89
CA LEU A 320 0.71 5.99 23.62
C LEU A 320 -0.49 6.28 22.72
N VAL A 321 -0.24 6.84 21.55
CA VAL A 321 -1.26 7.01 20.51
C VAL A 321 -1.05 5.91 19.48
N GLN A 322 -2.09 5.13 19.24
CA GLN A 322 -2.12 4.04 18.26
C GLN A 322 -3.26 4.28 17.29
N TYR A 323 -2.94 4.32 16.00
CA TYR A 323 -3.95 4.41 14.96
C TYR A 323 -4.38 3.00 14.53
N TYR A 324 -5.63 2.83 14.12
CA TYR A 324 -6.15 1.57 13.62
C TYR A 324 -7.05 1.79 12.40
N SER A 325 -7.33 0.73 11.65
CA SER A 325 -8.33 0.71 10.57
C SER A 325 -9.06 -0.64 10.58
N PHE A 326 -9.96 -0.83 9.61
CA PHE A 326 -10.61 -2.12 9.37
C PHE A 326 -10.16 -2.71 8.03
N GLU A 327 -9.76 -3.98 8.05
CA GLU A 327 -9.53 -4.79 6.85
C GLU A 327 -10.42 -6.02 6.96
N TYR A 328 -11.33 -6.22 6.00
CA TYR A 328 -12.31 -7.33 6.02
C TYR A 328 -13.07 -7.46 7.35
N ASP A 329 -13.50 -6.33 7.93
CA ASP A 329 -14.19 -6.22 9.22
C ASP A 329 -13.35 -6.62 10.46
N GLU A 330 -12.04 -6.87 10.29
CA GLU A 330 -11.08 -7.08 11.38
C GLU A 330 -10.31 -5.79 11.72
N VAL A 331 -10.01 -5.61 13.01
CA VAL A 331 -9.23 -4.47 13.50
C VAL A 331 -7.76 -4.66 13.14
N VAL A 332 -7.18 -3.70 12.42
CA VAL A 332 -5.75 -3.71 12.07
C VAL A 332 -5.09 -2.48 12.66
N THR A 333 -4.06 -2.69 13.48
CA THR A 333 -3.25 -1.60 14.02
C THR A 333 -2.33 -1.02 12.94
N LYS A 334 -2.14 0.28 12.98
CA LYS A 334 -1.29 1.04 12.05
C LYS A 334 -0.14 1.68 12.83
N ARG A 335 0.22 2.92 12.51
CA ARG A 335 1.30 3.64 13.17
C ARG A 335 1.00 3.91 14.65
N SER A 336 2.04 4.04 15.46
CA SER A 336 1.96 4.48 16.85
C SER A 336 3.10 5.43 17.22
N HIS A 337 2.87 6.26 18.23
CA HIS A 337 3.90 7.13 18.79
C HIS A 337 3.62 7.50 20.25
N TRP A 338 4.68 7.80 20.98
CA TRP A 338 4.59 8.36 22.33
C TRP A 338 4.35 9.86 22.29
N VAL A 339 3.52 10.35 23.22
CA VAL A 339 3.34 11.78 23.53
C VAL A 339 3.65 12.03 25.00
N ASN A 340 4.07 13.25 25.34
CA ASN A 340 4.36 13.69 26.71
C ASN A 340 5.44 12.84 27.44
N VAL A 341 6.48 12.43 26.71
CA VAL A 341 7.58 11.57 27.21
C VAL A 341 8.89 12.32 27.48
N GLU A 342 8.86 13.65 27.61
CA GLU A 342 10.04 14.51 27.80
C GLU A 342 10.79 14.13 29.07
N THR A 343 10.07 13.80 30.14
CA THR A 343 10.64 13.34 31.41
C THR A 343 11.35 11.99 31.24
N TRP A 344 10.80 11.09 30.43
CA TRP A 344 11.44 9.80 30.14
C TRP A 344 12.70 9.99 29.31
N LYS A 345 12.66 10.85 28.27
CA LYS A 345 13.83 11.24 27.47
C LYS A 345 14.94 11.84 28.34
N LYS A 346 14.62 12.73 29.30
CA LYS A 346 15.60 13.28 30.25
C LYS A 346 16.25 12.19 31.12
N LYS A 347 15.44 11.25 31.64
CA LYS A 347 15.94 10.10 32.43
C LYS A 347 16.84 9.20 31.58
N LEU A 348 16.46 8.94 30.33
CA LEU A 348 17.23 8.17 29.35
C LEU A 348 18.61 8.76 29.10
N VAL A 349 18.68 10.08 28.88
CA VAL A 349 19.95 10.81 28.72
C VAL A 349 20.84 10.66 29.95
N LYS A 350 20.28 10.82 31.17
CA LYS A 350 21.04 10.67 32.42
C LYS A 350 21.59 9.24 32.56
N LYS A 351 20.79 8.22 32.26
CA LYS A 351 21.22 6.81 32.30
C LYS A 351 22.36 6.56 31.31
N ALA A 352 22.22 6.97 30.05
CA ALA A 352 23.23 6.76 29.02
C ALA A 352 24.56 7.47 29.37
N LYS A 353 24.50 8.71 29.86
CA LYS A 353 25.68 9.45 30.31
C LYS A 353 26.34 8.79 31.52
N CYS A 354 25.56 8.34 32.50
CA CYS A 354 26.07 7.64 33.68
C CYS A 354 26.75 6.32 33.31
N GLN A 355 26.13 5.52 32.42
CA GLN A 355 26.72 4.28 31.91
C GLN A 355 28.03 4.53 31.16
N LEU A 356 28.08 5.54 30.29
CA LEU A 356 29.33 5.89 29.59
C LEU A 356 30.40 6.36 30.57
N SER A 357 30.04 7.18 31.56
CA SER A 357 30.98 7.67 32.58
C SER A 357 31.54 6.53 33.41
N ARG A 358 30.70 5.58 33.85
CA ARG A 358 31.13 4.37 34.55
C ARG A 358 32.06 3.51 33.68
N LYS A 359 31.70 3.28 32.41
CA LYS A 359 32.55 2.53 31.47
C LYS A 359 33.95 3.17 31.31
N LEU A 360 34.02 4.50 31.28
CA LEU A 360 35.28 5.22 31.18
C LEU A 360 36.07 5.14 32.50
N ALA A 361 35.41 5.34 33.64
CA ALA A 361 36.02 5.22 34.96
C ALA A 361 36.55 3.80 35.21
N ASP A 362 35.77 2.75 34.93
CA ASP A 362 36.19 1.35 35.07
C ASP A 362 37.45 1.05 34.24
N ARG A 363 37.58 1.69 33.07
CA ARG A 363 38.75 1.55 32.20
C ARG A 363 39.97 2.30 32.75
N GLU A 364 39.77 3.47 33.34
CA GLU A 364 40.84 4.23 34.00
C GLU A 364 41.31 3.56 35.29
N ASP A 365 40.38 3.04 36.09
CA ASP A 365 40.64 2.23 37.29
C ASP A 365 41.40 0.96 36.93
N TYR A 366 41.01 0.27 35.85
CA TYR A 366 41.74 -0.88 35.34
C TYR A 366 43.18 -0.50 34.99
N LEU A 367 43.38 0.60 34.26
CA LEU A 367 44.73 1.06 33.89
C LEU A 367 45.57 1.34 35.14
N THR A 368 45.02 2.09 36.10
CA THR A 368 45.70 2.47 37.34
C THR A 368 46.09 1.25 38.15
N ARG A 369 45.13 0.35 38.36
CA ARG A 369 45.34 -0.92 39.09
C ARG A 369 46.37 -1.80 38.40
N PHE A 370 46.34 -1.92 37.07
CA PHE A 370 47.28 -2.75 36.32
C PHE A 370 48.70 -2.18 36.38
N LYS A 371 48.86 -0.85 36.24
CA LYS A 371 50.16 -0.17 36.36
C LYS A 371 50.80 -0.37 37.72
N SER A 372 50.02 -0.35 38.80
CA SER A 372 50.54 -0.51 40.17
C SER A 372 50.92 -1.95 40.53
N MET A 373 50.60 -2.94 39.70
CA MET A 373 50.98 -4.33 39.95
C MET A 373 52.48 -4.54 39.66
N SER A 374 53.13 -5.36 40.49
CA SER A 374 54.42 -5.94 40.11
C SER A 374 54.23 -6.88 38.91
N ASP A 375 55.31 -7.16 38.18
CA ASP A 375 55.22 -8.06 37.03
C ASP A 375 54.78 -9.47 37.44
N GLU A 376 55.13 -9.96 38.63
CA GLU A 376 54.62 -11.25 39.14
C GLU A 376 53.09 -11.21 39.31
N LYS A 377 52.54 -10.11 39.85
CA LYS A 377 51.09 -9.93 40.01
C LYS A 377 50.40 -9.79 38.65
N LYS A 378 51.00 -9.10 37.68
CA LYS A 378 50.48 -9.00 36.30
C LYS A 378 50.43 -10.37 35.63
N VAL A 379 51.46 -11.21 35.81
CA VAL A 379 51.47 -12.59 35.31
C VAL A 379 50.28 -13.36 35.87
N HIS A 380 50.09 -13.37 37.20
CA HIS A 380 48.95 -14.06 37.82
C HIS A 380 47.60 -13.52 37.33
N PHE A 381 47.47 -12.20 37.23
CA PHE A 381 46.26 -11.54 36.77
C PHE A 381 45.91 -11.90 35.32
N LEU A 382 46.88 -11.81 34.41
CA LEU A 382 46.70 -12.15 32.99
C LEU A 382 46.53 -13.65 32.79
N SER A 383 47.24 -14.49 33.55
CA SER A 383 47.04 -15.94 33.54
C SER A 383 45.59 -16.28 33.89
N LYS A 384 45.04 -15.66 34.93
CA LYS A 384 43.62 -15.84 35.30
C LYS A 384 42.67 -15.31 34.21
N SER A 385 42.92 -14.13 33.65
CA SER A 385 42.10 -13.53 32.58
C SER A 385 42.10 -14.37 31.29
N LEU A 386 43.24 -14.99 30.97
CA LEU A 386 43.40 -15.85 29.82
C LEU A 386 42.91 -17.29 30.07
N GLY A 387 42.71 -17.70 31.32
CA GLY A 387 42.31 -19.06 31.70
C GLY A 387 43.47 -20.07 31.60
N VAL A 388 44.67 -19.67 32.03
CA VAL A 388 45.90 -20.47 31.86
C VAL A 388 46.61 -20.67 33.19
N PRO A 389 47.32 -21.80 33.38
CA PRO A 389 48.11 -22.01 34.59
C PRO A 389 49.15 -20.91 34.77
N VAL A 390 49.37 -20.51 36.01
CA VAL A 390 50.47 -19.59 36.34
C VAL A 390 51.81 -20.30 36.03
N PRO A 391 52.73 -19.68 35.29
CA PRO A 391 54.06 -20.25 35.05
C PRO A 391 54.79 -20.57 36.35
N SER A 392 55.58 -21.65 36.38
CA SER A 392 56.44 -22.02 37.52
C SER A 392 57.42 -20.88 37.89
N PRO A 393 57.87 -20.75 39.14
CA PRO A 393 58.83 -19.71 39.54
C PRO A 393 60.17 -19.73 38.78
N MET A 394 60.66 -20.89 38.35
CA MET A 394 61.83 -20.98 37.44
C MET A 394 61.54 -20.45 36.02
N SER A 395 60.25 -20.28 35.67
CA SER A 395 59.74 -19.66 34.44
C SER A 395 59.10 -18.28 34.66
N LEU A 396 59.13 -17.72 35.89
CA LEU A 396 58.83 -16.30 36.16
C LEU A 396 59.91 -15.37 35.57
N THR A 397 60.99 -15.93 35.00
CA THR A 397 62.26 -15.31 34.57
C THR A 397 62.38 -15.13 33.05
N GLY A 398 61.28 -14.88 32.32
CA GLY A 398 61.41 -14.37 30.95
C GLY A 398 62.29 -13.11 30.92
N ARG A 399 63.04 -12.90 29.82
CA ARG A 399 63.93 -11.72 29.70
C ARG A 399 63.11 -10.44 29.89
N TYR A 400 63.69 -9.49 30.60
CA TYR A 400 63.09 -8.17 30.70
C TYR A 400 63.21 -7.47 29.34
N SER A 401 62.08 -7.08 28.77
CA SER A 401 62.05 -6.40 27.48
C SER A 401 62.04 -4.89 27.69
N HIS A 402 63.21 -4.26 27.53
CA HIS A 402 63.33 -2.80 27.65
C HIS A 402 62.35 -2.02 26.76
N PRO A 403 62.07 -2.40 25.49
CA PRO A 403 61.10 -1.69 24.66
C PRO A 403 59.65 -1.76 25.16
N TRP A 404 59.29 -2.82 25.88
CA TRP A 404 57.95 -3.03 26.45
C TRP A 404 57.84 -2.62 27.92
N ASN A 405 58.96 -2.31 28.59
CA ASN A 405 59.01 -1.98 30.02
C ASN A 405 58.41 -3.06 30.95
N THR A 406 58.47 -4.33 30.54
CA THR A 406 57.95 -5.47 31.30
C THR A 406 58.63 -6.77 30.85
N ARG A 407 58.40 -7.86 31.59
CA ARG A 407 58.85 -9.20 31.20
C ARG A 407 58.07 -9.75 30.01
N ASP A 408 58.71 -10.64 29.26
CA ASP A 408 58.16 -11.17 28.01
C ASP A 408 56.76 -11.75 28.10
N PHE A 409 56.45 -12.44 29.21
CA PHE A 409 55.14 -13.02 29.41
C PHE A 409 54.03 -11.95 29.37
N VAL A 410 54.24 -10.82 30.05
CA VAL A 410 53.20 -9.82 30.28
C VAL A 410 52.80 -9.15 28.97
N TRP A 411 53.76 -8.69 28.16
CA TRP A 411 53.43 -8.05 26.88
C TRP A 411 52.86 -9.07 25.87
N LYS A 412 53.38 -10.31 25.82
CA LYS A 412 52.84 -11.37 24.95
C LYS A 412 51.39 -11.70 25.32
N ALA A 413 51.10 -11.84 26.62
CA ALA A 413 49.75 -12.08 27.13
C ALA A 413 48.80 -10.92 26.79
N LEU A 414 49.24 -9.67 26.93
CA LEU A 414 48.45 -8.50 26.50
C LEU A 414 48.19 -8.48 25.00
N VAL A 415 49.15 -8.88 24.16
CA VAL A 415 48.94 -9.01 22.70
C VAL A 415 47.87 -10.07 22.40
N VAL A 416 47.88 -11.20 23.10
CA VAL A 416 46.83 -12.23 22.97
C VAL A 416 45.47 -11.66 23.35
N GLU A 417 45.37 -11.01 24.52
CA GLU A 417 44.12 -10.49 25.07
C GLU A 417 43.53 -9.33 24.25
N CYS A 418 44.38 -8.40 23.79
CA CYS A 418 43.96 -7.18 23.12
C CYS A 418 43.80 -7.35 21.61
N PHE A 419 44.57 -8.24 20.98
CA PHE A 419 44.60 -8.37 19.52
C PHE A 419 44.17 -9.75 19.05
N LEU A 420 44.88 -10.82 19.42
CA LEU A 420 44.67 -12.14 18.81
C LEU A 420 43.28 -12.71 19.09
N ARG A 421 42.73 -12.53 20.31
CA ARG A 421 41.35 -12.98 20.61
C ARG A 421 40.27 -12.15 19.90
N LYS A 422 40.54 -10.88 19.59
CA LYS A 422 39.53 -9.91 19.14
C LYS A 422 39.53 -9.73 17.63
N LYS A 423 40.71 -9.62 17.01
CA LYS A 423 40.89 -9.25 15.60
C LYS A 423 41.14 -10.48 14.73
N LYS A 424 40.65 -10.45 13.48
CA LYS A 424 40.95 -11.47 12.45
C LYS A 424 42.29 -11.20 11.75
N GLU A 425 42.72 -9.94 11.73
CA GLU A 425 43.96 -9.49 11.12
C GLU A 425 44.65 -8.53 12.07
N CYS A 426 45.98 -8.59 12.09
CA CYS A 426 46.78 -7.73 12.92
C CYS A 426 48.11 -7.40 12.24
N SER A 427 48.66 -6.25 12.58
CA SER A 427 49.93 -5.77 12.05
C SER A 427 50.86 -5.46 13.21
N THR A 428 52.13 -5.88 13.12
CA THR A 428 53.05 -5.80 14.26
C THR A 428 53.40 -4.36 14.63
N ASP A 429 53.41 -3.44 13.67
CA ASP A 429 53.56 -1.99 13.87
C ASP A 429 52.34 -1.39 14.60
N VAL A 430 51.12 -1.79 14.23
CA VAL A 430 49.88 -1.35 14.90
C VAL A 430 49.84 -1.82 16.34
N ILE A 431 50.29 -3.05 16.61
CA ILE A 431 50.41 -3.57 17.98
C ILE A 431 51.52 -2.82 18.74
N ALA A 432 52.67 -2.59 18.11
CA ALA A 432 53.82 -1.93 18.72
C ALA A 432 53.60 -0.45 19.09
N THR A 433 52.65 0.20 18.43
CA THR A 433 52.26 1.61 18.64
C THR A 433 50.91 1.76 19.32
N ASP A 434 50.31 0.64 19.79
CA ASP A 434 49.01 0.69 20.44
C ASP A 434 49.09 1.46 21.76
N LYS A 435 48.46 2.64 21.77
CA LYS A 435 48.49 3.55 22.92
C LYS A 435 48.01 2.89 24.21
N TRP A 436 47.11 1.90 24.15
CA TRP A 436 46.53 1.29 25.35
C TRP A 436 47.51 0.33 25.98
N MET A 437 48.18 -0.50 25.18
CA MET A 437 49.26 -1.34 25.67
C MET A 437 50.44 -0.51 26.18
N LEU A 438 50.83 0.54 25.46
CA LEU A 438 51.92 1.43 25.90
C LEU A 438 51.57 2.10 27.23
N ALA A 439 50.31 2.53 27.40
CA ALA A 439 49.82 3.06 28.67
C ALA A 439 49.87 1.99 29.77
N LEU A 440 49.32 0.78 29.56
CA LEU A 440 49.31 -0.30 30.55
C LEU A 440 50.70 -0.66 31.07
N LEU A 441 51.68 -0.67 30.16
CA LEU A 441 53.05 -1.08 30.46
C LEU A 441 53.96 0.08 30.86
N ASN A 442 53.48 1.33 30.80
CA ASN A 442 54.29 2.53 30.96
C ASN A 442 55.51 2.53 30.00
N ALA A 443 55.32 2.04 28.78
CA ALA A 443 56.36 1.90 27.77
C ALA A 443 56.57 3.21 27.00
N LYS A 444 57.82 3.50 26.62
CA LYS A 444 58.16 4.74 25.88
C LYS A 444 57.55 4.72 24.47
N ASP A 445 56.84 5.79 24.12
CA ASP A 445 56.27 6.00 22.79
C ASP A 445 57.24 6.85 21.95
N ASN A 446 58.19 6.19 21.29
CA ASN A 446 59.06 6.80 20.28
C ASN A 446 59.36 5.78 19.18
N GLU A 447 59.76 6.29 18.03
CA GLU A 447 59.96 5.52 16.80
C GLU A 447 60.94 4.35 16.98
N LEU A 448 62.09 4.60 17.61
CA LEU A 448 63.11 3.57 17.85
C LEU A 448 62.59 2.42 18.72
N GLN A 449 61.84 2.73 19.79
CA GLN A 449 61.27 1.70 20.65
C GLN A 449 60.10 0.99 19.97
N ALA A 450 59.29 1.69 19.17
CA ALA A 450 58.22 1.10 18.37
C ALA A 450 58.76 0.10 17.35
N GLU A 451 59.86 0.42 16.67
CA GLU A 451 60.53 -0.49 15.74
C GLU A 451 61.04 -1.76 16.45
N LYS A 452 61.69 -1.60 17.61
CA LYS A 452 62.16 -2.73 18.42
C LYS A 452 61.00 -3.63 18.87
N ARG A 453 59.91 -3.04 19.36
CA ARG A 453 58.69 -3.77 19.73
C ARG A 453 58.06 -4.52 18.56
N SER A 454 57.95 -3.87 17.40
CA SER A 454 57.42 -4.49 16.19
C SER A 454 58.26 -5.70 15.75
N LYS A 455 59.59 -5.58 15.80
CA LYS A 455 60.52 -6.70 15.55
C LYS A 455 60.32 -7.85 16.54
N SER A 456 60.21 -7.55 17.84
CA SER A 456 59.95 -8.58 18.87
C SER A 456 58.63 -9.33 18.62
N ILE A 457 57.56 -8.62 18.27
CA ILE A 457 56.28 -9.25 17.92
C ILE A 457 56.44 -10.10 16.65
N TYR A 458 57.11 -9.56 15.62
CA TYR A 458 57.30 -10.25 14.36
C TYR A 458 58.05 -11.58 14.52
N PHE A 459 59.17 -11.58 15.25
CA PHE A 459 59.93 -12.81 15.50
C PHE A 459 59.15 -13.81 16.35
N TRP A 460 58.43 -13.35 17.37
CA TRP A 460 57.55 -14.22 18.15
C TRP A 460 56.42 -14.82 17.30
N PHE A 461 55.76 -14.02 16.45
CA PHE A 461 54.74 -14.50 15.53
C PHE A 461 55.31 -15.52 14.54
N LYS A 462 56.47 -15.21 13.93
CA LYS A 462 57.13 -16.06 12.93
C LYS A 462 57.66 -17.37 13.53
N ASN A 463 58.35 -17.31 14.66
CA ASN A 463 59.11 -18.43 15.20
C ASN A 463 58.29 -19.26 16.19
N THR A 464 57.22 -18.71 16.77
CA THR A 464 56.40 -19.40 17.79
C THR A 464 54.97 -19.60 17.32
N LEU A 465 54.27 -18.54 16.93
CA LEU A 465 52.81 -18.64 16.68
C LEU A 465 52.45 -19.24 15.32
N ALA A 466 53.22 -18.94 14.27
CA ALA A 466 52.98 -19.48 12.94
C ALA A 466 53.20 -21.00 12.84
N PRO A 467 54.27 -21.58 13.43
CA PRO A 467 54.42 -23.05 13.50
C PRO A 467 53.30 -23.75 14.27
N LEU A 468 52.69 -23.05 15.25
CA LEU A 468 51.52 -23.54 15.99
C LEU A 468 50.19 -23.35 15.24
N GLY A 469 50.22 -22.79 14.02
CA GLY A 469 49.02 -22.54 13.21
C GLY A 469 48.10 -21.45 13.76
N ILE A 470 48.58 -20.62 14.69
CA ILE A 470 47.81 -19.58 15.38
C ILE A 470 47.70 -18.32 14.53
N VAL A 471 48.78 -17.99 13.83
CA VAL A 471 48.82 -16.88 12.87
C VAL A 471 49.40 -17.36 11.54
N THR A 472 49.05 -16.67 10.46
CA THR A 472 49.62 -16.90 9.14
C THR A 472 50.18 -15.59 8.62
N HIS A 473 51.45 -15.60 8.19
CA HIS A 473 52.08 -14.42 7.60
C HIS A 473 51.41 -14.11 6.26
N GLN A 474 50.96 -12.86 6.09
CA GLN A 474 50.33 -12.43 4.84
C GLN A 474 51.35 -11.66 3.98
N SER A 475 51.80 -10.50 4.48
CA SER A 475 52.79 -9.67 3.79
C SER A 475 53.41 -8.68 4.77
N ARG A 476 54.68 -8.33 4.57
CA ARG A 476 55.42 -7.36 5.40
C ARG A 476 55.20 -7.60 6.90
N LEU A 477 54.50 -6.69 7.59
CA LEU A 477 54.22 -6.73 9.03
C LEU A 477 52.82 -7.27 9.37
N SER A 478 52.04 -7.69 8.36
CA SER A 478 50.64 -8.11 8.50
C SER A 478 50.48 -9.62 8.63
N TRP A 479 49.59 -10.02 9.52
CA TRP A 479 49.33 -11.40 9.90
C TRP A 479 47.83 -11.67 10.02
N HIS A 480 47.40 -12.81 9.51
CA HIS A 480 46.07 -13.35 9.73
C HIS A 480 46.03 -14.15 11.04
N VAL A 481 44.97 -14.01 11.83
CA VAL A 481 44.78 -14.78 13.07
C VAL A 481 43.78 -15.90 12.83
N ASN A 482 44.24 -17.15 12.99
CA ASN A 482 43.41 -18.32 12.80
C ASN A 482 42.49 -18.55 14.01
N LYS A 483 41.26 -18.05 13.93
CA LYS A 483 40.26 -18.15 15.02
C LYS A 483 39.80 -19.57 15.34
N GLN A 484 40.08 -20.55 14.47
CA GLN A 484 39.71 -21.95 14.67
C GLN A 484 40.83 -22.78 15.33
N SER A 485 42.00 -22.19 15.62
CA SER A 485 43.06 -22.91 16.31
C SER A 485 42.62 -23.27 17.74
N ALA A 486 42.36 -24.55 18.00
CA ALA A 486 42.01 -25.07 19.32
C ALA A 486 43.09 -24.78 20.39
N ILE A 487 44.33 -24.49 19.96
CA ILE A 487 45.50 -24.18 20.79
C ILE A 487 45.42 -22.76 21.38
N LEU A 488 44.79 -21.80 20.69
CA LEU A 488 44.53 -20.44 21.22
C LEU A 488 43.59 -20.44 22.45
N PHE A 489 42.85 -21.54 22.64
CA PHE A 489 41.79 -21.67 23.63
C PHE A 489 41.93 -22.91 24.52
N SER A 490 43.02 -23.69 24.41
CA SER A 490 43.31 -24.84 25.27
C SER A 490 44.35 -24.54 26.34
N GLU A 491 44.22 -25.16 27.52
CA GLU A 491 45.10 -24.95 28.68
C GLU A 491 46.59 -25.24 28.38
N HIS A 492 46.87 -26.22 27.52
CA HIS A 492 48.24 -26.58 27.11
C HIS A 492 48.83 -25.67 26.03
N GLY A 493 48.00 -25.08 25.17
CA GLY A 493 48.44 -24.25 24.05
C GLY A 493 48.90 -22.85 24.44
N LEU A 494 48.25 -22.22 25.44
CA LEU A 494 48.67 -20.89 25.89
C LEU A 494 49.98 -20.90 26.69
N LYS A 495 50.31 -22.02 27.33
CA LYS A 495 51.62 -22.22 27.96
C LYS A 495 52.75 -22.23 26.93
N SER A 496 52.56 -22.84 25.75
CA SER A 496 53.53 -22.80 24.66
C SER A 496 53.55 -21.46 23.90
N ILE A 497 52.45 -20.70 23.89
CA ILE A 497 52.34 -19.37 23.27
C ILE A 497 53.11 -18.30 24.06
N VAL A 498 52.93 -18.27 25.38
CA VAL A 498 53.42 -17.16 26.23
C VAL A 498 54.73 -17.52 26.97
N CYS A 499 54.97 -18.81 27.27
CA CYS A 499 56.16 -19.28 27.99
C CYS A 499 57.24 -19.92 27.11
N ALA A 500 57.09 -19.96 25.77
CA ALA A 500 58.18 -20.40 24.91
C ALA A 500 59.37 -19.44 25.07
N VAL A 501 60.38 -19.91 25.77
CA VAL A 501 61.73 -19.34 25.79
C VAL A 501 62.28 -19.62 24.39
N GLU A 502 62.72 -18.57 23.68
CA GLU A 502 63.52 -18.77 22.47
C GLU A 502 64.68 -19.71 22.79
N PRO A 503 65.01 -20.69 21.94
CA PRO A 503 66.23 -21.47 22.12
C PRO A 503 67.48 -20.57 22.17
#